data_AF-A0A7R9AHL3-F1
#
_entry.id   AF-A0A7R9AHL3-F1
#
_cell.length_a   1.000
_cell.length_b   1.000
_cell.length_c   1.000
_cell.angle_alpha   90.00
_cell.angle_beta   90.00
_cell.angle_gamma   90.00
#
_symmetry.space_group_name_H-M   'P 1'
#
loop_
_entity.id
_entity.type
_entity.pdbx_description
1 polymer ?
#
loop_
_entity_poly.entity_id
_entity_poly.type
_entity_poly.pdbx_seq_one_letter_code
_entity_poly.pdbx_strand_id
1 'polypeptide(L)'
;MTQILKHGDGYLLKPLQASPKKEREENFYRRVFSQSDDPDFLTLRKFIPNFYGVHVEHVNGQEQRYLQLEDLTEGFHQPCIMDVKVGARTWGPDASQWKQSIEE
;
A
#
# COMPACT_ATOMS: atom_id res chain seq x y z
N MET A 1 3.61 14.37 -1.11
CA MET A 1 3.62 13.26 -0.14
C MET A 1 2.16 12.95 0.17
N THR A 2 1.65 11.77 -0.18
CA THR A 2 0.29 11.38 0.23
C THR A 2 0.37 10.88 1.66
N GLN A 3 -0.32 11.56 2.58
CA GLN A 3 -0.25 11.25 4.01
C GLN A 3 -1.02 9.95 4.28
N ILE A 4 -0.39 8.99 4.96
CA ILE A 4 -1.07 7.82 5.51
C ILE A 4 -1.79 8.29 6.78
N LEU A 5 -3.07 7.95 6.91
CA LEU A 5 -3.89 8.33 8.06
C LEU A 5 -3.97 7.14 9.03
N LYS A 6 -3.84 7.40 10.33
CA LYS A 6 -4.12 6.40 11.36
C LYS A 6 -5.59 6.52 11.76
N HIS A 7 -6.36 5.46 11.58
CA HIS A 7 -7.75 5.37 12.02
C HIS A 7 -7.84 5.05 13.51
N GLY A 8 -8.90 5.51 14.18
CA GLY A 8 -9.10 5.31 15.62
C GLY A 8 -9.19 3.84 16.05
N ASP A 9 -9.56 2.97 15.12
CA ASP A 9 -9.70 1.52 15.35
C ASP A 9 -8.36 0.75 15.21
N GLY A 10 -7.23 1.44 15.10
CA GLY A 10 -5.90 0.82 15.03
C GLY A 10 -5.42 0.42 13.63
N TYR A 11 -6.14 0.81 12.58
CA TYR A 11 -5.76 0.57 11.18
C TYR A 11 -5.10 1.79 10.54
N LEU A 12 -4.32 1.57 9.49
CA LEU A 12 -3.80 2.62 8.61
C LEU A 12 -4.64 2.72 7.35
N LEU A 13 -5.03 3.94 7.00
CA LEU A 13 -5.69 4.28 5.74
C LEU A 13 -4.66 4.89 4.79
N LYS A 14 -4.23 4.09 3.82
CA LYS A 14 -3.33 4.55 2.76
C LYS A 14 -4.15 5.02 1.55
N PRO A 15 -4.13 6.31 1.19
CA PRO A 15 -4.91 6.82 0.08
C PRO A 15 -4.47 6.18 -1.24
N LEU A 16 -5.45 5.75 -2.04
CA LEU A 16 -5.19 5.25 -3.39
C LEU A 16 -4.64 6.39 -4.26
N GLN A 17 -3.51 6.14 -4.92
CA GLN A 17 -2.85 7.12 -5.79
C GLN A 17 -3.59 7.33 -7.12
N ALA A 18 -3.05 8.16 -8.02
CA ALA A 18 -3.57 8.24 -9.39
C ALA A 18 -3.36 6.91 -10.15
N SER A 19 -4.27 6.58 -11.05
CA SER A 19 -4.10 5.46 -12.00
C SER A 19 -2.83 5.67 -12.84
N PRO A 20 -2.09 4.60 -13.19
CA PRO A 20 -2.40 3.17 -12.97
C PRO A 20 -1.92 2.62 -11.61
N LYS A 21 -1.24 3.43 -10.78
CA LYS A 21 -0.61 2.95 -9.54
C LYS A 21 -1.61 2.40 -8.53
N LYS A 22 -2.76 3.07 -8.37
CA LYS A 22 -3.83 2.59 -7.46
C LYS A 22 -4.33 1.19 -7.80
N GLU A 23 -4.58 0.94 -9.09
CA GLU A 23 -5.14 -0.32 -9.55
C GLU A 23 -4.16 -1.47 -9.31
N ARG A 24 -2.86 -1.21 -9.53
CA ARG A 24 -1.82 -2.21 -9.26
C ARG A 24 -1.72 -2.57 -7.78
N GLU A 25 -1.70 -1.57 -6.91
CA GLU A 25 -1.56 -1.81 -5.47
C GLU A 25 -2.80 -2.50 -4.91
N GLU A 26 -4.00 -2.02 -5.27
CA GLU A 26 -5.26 -2.66 -4.88
C GLU A 26 -5.35 -4.11 -5.38
N ASN A 27 -5.06 -4.35 -6.66
CA ASN A 27 -5.10 -5.71 -7.23
C ASN A 27 -4.06 -6.63 -6.61
N PHE A 28 -2.88 -6.12 -6.26
CA PHE A 28 -1.85 -6.88 -5.56
C PHE A 28 -2.38 -7.38 -4.21
N TYR A 29 -2.88 -6.49 -3.36
CA TYR A 29 -3.42 -6.89 -2.05
C TYR A 29 -4.63 -7.82 -2.17
N ARG A 30 -5.58 -7.51 -3.07
CA ARG A 30 -6.75 -8.38 -3.32
C ARG A 30 -6.35 -9.78 -3.77
N ARG A 31 -5.32 -9.90 -4.61
CA ARG A 31 -4.84 -11.21 -5.10
C ARG A 31 -4.16 -11.98 -3.98
N VAL A 32 -3.23 -11.36 -3.25
CA VAL A 32 -2.48 -12.01 -2.18
C VAL A 32 -3.39 -12.45 -1.04
N PHE A 33 -4.38 -11.63 -0.65
CA PHE A 33 -5.33 -11.93 0.43
C PHE A 33 -6.67 -12.55 -0.06
N SER A 34 -6.72 -13.04 -1.30
CA SER A 34 -7.86 -13.83 -1.77
C SER A 34 -8.01 -15.15 -0.99
N GLN A 35 -9.15 -15.84 -1.10
CA GLN A 35 -9.38 -17.18 -0.54
C GLN A 35 -8.58 -18.28 -1.28
N SER A 36 -7.33 -18.01 -1.61
CA SER A 36 -6.41 -18.91 -2.28
C SER A 36 -5.51 -19.61 -1.26
N ASP A 37 -5.34 -20.92 -1.44
CA ASP A 37 -4.40 -21.78 -0.73
C ASP A 37 -3.03 -21.85 -1.43
N ASP A 38 -2.74 -20.94 -2.36
CA ASP A 38 -1.44 -20.84 -3.02
C ASP A 38 -0.33 -20.61 -1.98
N PRO A 39 0.65 -21.53 -1.86
CA PRO A 39 1.69 -21.45 -0.84
C PRO A 39 2.55 -20.18 -0.96
N ASP A 40 2.69 -19.62 -2.16
CA ASP A 40 3.43 -18.37 -2.36
C ASP A 40 2.68 -17.19 -1.76
N PHE A 41 1.35 -17.12 -1.92
CA PHE A 41 0.54 -16.09 -1.27
C PHE A 41 0.49 -16.26 0.24
N LEU A 42 0.36 -17.49 0.73
CA LEU A 42 0.40 -17.78 2.17
C LEU A 42 1.74 -17.37 2.80
N THR A 43 2.84 -17.56 2.08
CA THR A 43 4.17 -17.13 2.52
C THR A 43 4.30 -15.61 2.46
N LEU A 44 3.87 -14.98 1.36
CA LEU A 44 3.97 -13.53 1.16
C LEU A 44 3.17 -12.74 2.20
N ARG A 45 1.99 -13.22 2.63
CA ARG A 45 1.17 -12.61 3.70
C ARG A 45 1.94 -12.41 5.01
N LYS A 46 2.99 -13.19 5.27
CA LYS A 46 3.81 -13.05 6.48
C LYS A 46 4.80 -11.89 6.42
N PHE A 47 5.01 -11.30 5.25
CA PHE A 47 6.02 -10.27 5.00
C PHE A 47 5.43 -8.91 4.62
N ILE A 48 4.11 -8.81 4.50
CA ILE A 48 3.41 -7.57 4.14
C ILE A 48 2.32 -7.25 5.18
N PRO A 49 1.92 -5.98 5.35
CA PRO A 49 0.83 -5.63 6.26
C PRO A 49 -0.45 -6.40 5.93
N ASN A 50 -1.19 -6.82 6.95
CA ASN A 50 -2.52 -7.38 6.75
C ASN A 50 -3.42 -6.38 6.01
N PHE A 51 -4.22 -6.90 5.07
CA PHE A 51 -5.15 -6.12 4.27
C PHE A 51 -6.59 -6.38 4.72
N TYR A 52 -7.28 -5.32 5.14
CA TYR A 52 -8.66 -5.40 5.64
C TYR A 52 -9.70 -5.00 4.60
N GLY A 53 -9.28 -4.45 3.47
CA GLY A 53 -10.17 -4.06 2.38
C GLY A 53 -9.92 -2.64 1.88
N VAL A 54 -10.86 -2.17 1.06
CA VAL A 54 -10.88 -0.78 0.60
C VAL A 54 -11.90 -0.01 1.42
N HIS A 55 -11.43 1.02 2.11
CA HIS A 55 -12.28 1.97 2.83
C HIS A 55 -12.64 3.13 1.91
N VAL A 56 -13.89 3.59 2.00
CA VAL A 56 -14.43 4.66 1.15
C VAL A 56 -15.03 5.74 2.03
N GLU A 57 -14.54 6.97 1.87
CA GLU A 57 -15.06 8.15 2.55
C GLU A 57 -15.54 9.20 1.57
N HIS A 58 -16.52 10.00 1.98
CA HIS A 58 -16.99 11.14 1.20
C HIS A 58 -16.55 12.42 1.88
N VAL A 59 -15.54 13.08 1.30
CA VAL A 59 -14.98 14.33 1.82
C VAL A 59 -15.34 15.46 0.86
N ASN A 60 -16.06 16.48 1.34
CA ASN A 60 -16.52 17.61 0.53
C ASN A 60 -17.29 17.20 -0.74
N GLY A 61 -18.08 16.12 -0.65
CA GLY A 61 -18.85 15.59 -1.78
C GLY A 61 -18.02 14.81 -2.82
N GLN A 62 -16.74 14.55 -2.55
CA GLN A 62 -15.89 13.70 -3.38
C GLN A 62 -15.61 12.37 -2.69
N GLU A 63 -15.71 11.28 -3.45
CA GLU A 63 -15.33 9.95 -3.00
C GLU A 63 -13.80 9.85 -2.91
N GLN A 64 -13.31 9.45 -1.74
CA GLN A 64 -11.92 9.17 -1.46
C GLN A 64 -11.80 7.70 -1.04
N ARG A 65 -10.89 6.97 -1.69
CA ARG A 65 -10.69 5.54 -1.49
C ARG A 65 -9.33 5.28 -0.87
N TYR A 66 -9.28 4.38 0.10
CA TYR A 66 -8.10 4.04 0.88
C TYR A 66 -7.91 2.53 0.94
N LEU A 67 -6.66 2.08 0.94
CA LEU A 67 -6.33 0.73 1.41
C LEU A 67 -6.34 0.76 2.94
N GLN A 68 -7.15 -0.10 3.54
CA GLN A 68 -7.14 -0.32 4.98
C GLN A 68 -6.11 -1.42 5.29
N LEU A 69 -5.04 -1.02 5.98
CA LEU A 69 -3.87 -1.85 6.25
C LEU A 69 -3.58 -1.93 7.75
N GLU A 70 -2.85 -2.94 8.15
CA GLU A 70 -2.31 -3.09 9.49
C GLU A 70 -1.33 -1.98 9.85
N ASP A 71 -1.45 -1.46 11.08
CA ASP A 71 -0.43 -0.61 11.67
C ASP A 71 0.71 -1.46 12.24
N LEU A 72 1.81 -1.58 11.48
CA LEU A 72 3.00 -2.32 11.92
C LEU A 72 3.71 -1.70 13.13
N THR A 73 3.34 -0.48 13.53
CA THR A 73 3.92 0.22 14.68
C THR A 73 3.07 0.08 15.93
N GLU A 74 1.91 -0.57 15.84
CA GLU A 74 1.03 -0.80 16.99
C GLU A 74 1.75 -1.62 18.07
N GLY A 75 1.64 -1.19 19.34
CA GLY A 75 2.33 -1.80 20.48
C GLY A 75 3.77 -1.34 20.72
N PHE A 76 4.39 -0.58 19.80
CA PHE A 76 5.68 0.05 20.05
C PHE A 76 5.50 1.34 20.86
N HIS A 77 6.24 1.49 21.95
CA HIS A 77 6.20 2.71 22.78
C HIS A 77 6.85 3.91 22.10
N GLN A 78 7.95 3.67 21.37
CA GLN A 78 8.74 4.67 20.64
C GLN A 78 9.20 4.06 19.32
N PRO A 79 8.31 3.93 18.31
CA PRO A 79 8.67 3.31 17.04
C PRO A 79 9.75 4.13 16.32
N CYS A 80 10.84 3.47 15.94
CA CYS A 80 11.87 4.04 15.06
C CYS A 80 11.66 3.48 13.65
N ILE A 81 11.29 4.34 12.70
CA ILE A 81 10.87 3.93 11.36
C ILE A 81 11.96 4.30 10.35
N MET A 82 12.30 3.35 9.48
CA MET A 82 13.15 3.57 8.32
C MET A 82 12.47 2.95 7.10
N ASP A 83 12.41 3.69 6.00
CA ASP A 83 11.97 3.20 4.70
C ASP A 83 13.19 2.95 3.82
N VAL A 84 13.37 1.71 3.37
CA VAL A 84 14.45 1.31 2.48
C VAL A 84 13.85 0.79 1.18
N LYS A 85 14.09 1.52 0.09
CA LYS A 85 13.65 1.12 -1.24
C LYS A 85 14.55 0.02 -1.79
N VAL A 86 13.96 -1.07 -2.29
CA VAL A 86 14.68 -2.26 -2.79
C VAL A 86 14.55 -2.37 -4.31
N GLY A 87 15.66 -2.72 -4.98
CA GLY A 87 15.75 -2.96 -6.42
C GLY A 87 16.96 -2.27 -7.04
N ALA A 88 17.54 -2.86 -8.10
CA ALA A 88 18.65 -2.24 -8.84
C ALA A 88 18.22 -1.00 -9.64
N ARG A 89 16.91 -0.82 -9.85
CA ARG A 89 16.27 0.29 -10.55
C ARG A 89 14.98 0.64 -9.81
N THR A 90 14.64 1.92 -9.78
CA THR A 90 13.45 2.40 -9.06
C THR A 90 12.25 2.73 -9.96
N TRP A 91 12.43 2.55 -11.28
CA TRP A 91 11.39 2.70 -12.28
C TRP A 91 10.85 1.34 -12.76
N GLY A 92 9.55 1.29 -13.03
CA GLY A 92 8.88 0.11 -13.58
C GLY A 92 8.93 0.05 -15.11
N PRO A 93 8.51 -1.07 -15.73
CA PRO A 93 8.48 -1.24 -17.18
C PRO A 93 7.63 -0.22 -17.94
N ASP A 94 6.67 0.39 -17.25
CA ASP A 94 5.73 1.39 -17.77
C ASP A 94 6.13 2.84 -17.46
N ALA A 95 7.31 3.06 -16.87
CA ALA A 95 7.79 4.40 -16.57
C ALA A 95 8.04 5.19 -17.86
N SER A 96 7.58 6.45 -17.91
CA SER A 96 7.90 7.36 -19.01
C SER A 96 9.41 7.61 -19.08
N GLN A 97 9.93 7.97 -20.25
CA GLN A 97 11.35 8.31 -20.42
C GLN A 97 11.82 9.38 -19.43
N TRP A 98 10.99 10.40 -19.20
CA TRP A 98 11.24 11.43 -18.18
C TRP A 98 11.38 10.84 -16.77
N LYS A 99 10.50 9.90 -16.40
CA LYS A 99 10.57 9.27 -15.08
C LYS A 99 11.83 8.39 -14.97
N GLN A 100 12.18 7.67 -16.03
CA GLN A 100 13.42 6.87 -16.08
C GLN A 100 14.64 7.77 -15.91
N SER A 101 14.73 8.90 -16.61
CA SER A 101 15.88 9.82 -16.51
C SER A 101 16.04 10.51 -15.15
N ILE A 102 14.98 10.58 -14.34
CA ILE A 102 15.06 11.10 -12.96
C ILE A 102 15.56 10.01 -12.00
N GLU A 103 15.23 8.76 -12.28
CA GLU A 103 15.39 7.65 -11.35
C GLU A 103 16.64 6.79 -11.63
N GLU A 104 17.27 6.96 -12.79
CA GLU A 104 18.57 6.40 -13.23
C GLU A 104 19.77 7.04 -12.51
#